data_AF-A0A3B4AD05-F1
#
_entry.id   AF-A0A3B4AD05-F1
#
_cell.length_a   1.000
_cell.length_b   1.000
_cell.length_c   1.000
_cell.angle_alpha   90.00
_cell.angle_beta   90.00
_cell.angle_gamma   90.00
#
_symmetry.space_group_name_H-M   'P 1'
#
loop_
_entity.id
_entity.type
_entity.pdbx_description
1 polymer ?
#
loop_
_entity_poly.entity_id
_entity_poly.type
_entity_poly.pdbx_seq_one_letter_code
_entity_poly.pdbx_strand_id
1 'polypeptide(L)'
;MQQTISVWVRDPRIQKNDFWHAYIDYEICLHTDSVSFTKKISSVRRRYSEFVWLRQKLEANSLLMIELPQLPPKNPFFSLNNARQITERMKGLQRFLEQILQSPLLLSDSCLHLFLQSQLSVNKMEACAEGRTPFSVAQAVQRCGLRRFHSDEEEERLFSIQSRLFK
;
A
#
# COMPACT_ATOMS: atom_id res chain seq x y z
N MET A 1 28.23 -0.04 0.33
CA MET A 1 27.24 -0.11 1.43
C MET A 1 26.00 -0.77 0.89
N GLN A 2 25.52 -1.85 1.52
CA GLN A 2 24.31 -2.55 1.09
C GLN A 2 23.10 -1.78 1.64
N GLN A 3 22.18 -1.40 0.76
CA GLN A 3 20.94 -0.73 1.17
C GLN A 3 20.03 -1.72 1.91
N THR A 4 19.33 -1.24 2.92
CA THR A 4 18.43 -2.01 3.78
C THR A 4 16.98 -1.57 3.58
N ILE A 5 16.07 -2.52 3.44
CA ILE A 5 14.62 -2.29 3.39
C ILE A 5 13.99 -3.19 4.45
N SER A 6 13.45 -2.57 5.50
CA SER A 6 12.75 -3.25 6.58
C SER A 6 11.26 -2.92 6.50
N VAL A 7 10.43 -3.95 6.57
CA VAL A 7 8.97 -3.83 6.51
C VAL A 7 8.32 -4.63 7.64
N TRP A 8 7.26 -4.07 8.23
CA TRP A 8 6.47 -4.74 9.26
C TRP A 8 4.99 -4.61 8.93
N VAL A 9 4.23 -5.68 9.13
CA VAL A 9 2.77 -5.67 9.07
C VAL A 9 2.24 -5.96 10.45
N ARG A 10 1.51 -4.99 11.03
CA ARG A 10 1.14 -5.01 12.45
C ARG A 10 -0.21 -4.36 12.71
N ASP A 11 -0.59 -4.30 13.98
CA ASP A 11 -1.74 -3.53 14.49
C ASP A 11 -3.02 -3.76 13.67
N PRO A 12 -3.56 -5.00 13.66
CA PRO A 12 -4.80 -5.29 12.95
C PRO A 12 -5.95 -4.52 13.59
N ARG A 13 -6.71 -3.76 12.78
CA ARG A 13 -7.89 -3.02 13.27
C ARG A 13 -9.12 -3.36 12.47
N ILE A 14 -10.24 -3.45 13.16
CA ILE A 14 -11.55 -3.55 12.53
C ILE A 14 -11.98 -2.13 12.16
N GLN A 15 -12.08 -1.88 10.86
CA GLN A 15 -12.68 -0.67 10.31
C GLN A 15 -14.18 -0.90 10.15
N LYS A 16 -14.98 0.07 10.57
CA LYS A 16 -16.45 0.06 10.42
C LYS A 16 -16.82 1.27 9.58
N ASN A 17 -16.99 1.07 8.27
CA ASN A 17 -17.51 2.14 7.40
C ASN A 17 -19.02 2.32 7.62
N ASP A 18 -19.76 1.21 7.76
CA ASP A 18 -21.18 1.13 8.11
C ASP A 18 -21.46 -0.18 8.86
N PHE A 19 -22.65 -0.34 9.45
CA PHE A 19 -23.05 -1.50 10.28
C PHE A 19 -22.82 -2.89 9.63
N TRP A 20 -22.73 -2.98 8.30
CA TRP A 20 -22.60 -4.24 7.55
C TRP A 20 -21.27 -4.41 6.79
N HIS A 21 -20.44 -3.36 6.72
CA HIS A 21 -19.22 -3.35 5.90
C HIS A 21 -17.94 -3.30 6.73
N ALA A 22 -17.93 -4.05 7.84
CA ALA A 22 -16.74 -4.20 8.66
C ALA A 22 -15.65 -5.00 7.93
N TYR A 23 -14.41 -4.52 7.98
CA TYR A 23 -13.24 -5.24 7.48
C TYR A 23 -12.05 -5.05 8.41
N ILE A 24 -11.05 -5.93 8.28
CA ILE A 24 -9.77 -5.75 8.97
C ILE A 24 -8.74 -5.19 8.00
N ASP A 25 -8.06 -4.14 8.44
CA ASP A 25 -6.84 -3.63 7.84
C ASP A 25 -5.64 -3.82 8.77
N TYR A 26 -4.46 -3.68 8.20
CA TYR A 26 -3.18 -3.82 8.89
C TYR A 26 -2.36 -2.55 8.67
N GLU A 27 -1.62 -2.13 9.69
CA GLU A 27 -0.59 -1.11 9.53
C GLU A 27 0.62 -1.73 8.86
N ILE A 28 1.08 -1.13 7.77
CA ILE A 28 2.35 -1.45 7.11
C ILE A 28 3.32 -0.33 7.45
N CYS A 29 4.40 -0.68 8.15
CA CYS A 29 5.51 0.23 8.43
C CYS A 29 6.69 -0.13 7.56
N LEU A 30 7.28 0.85 6.89
CA LEU A 30 8.50 0.70 6.10
C LEU A 30 9.58 1.62 6.66
N HIS A 31 10.79 1.08 6.79
CA HIS A 31 12.00 1.83 7.12
C HIS A 31 13.13 1.39 6.17
N THR A 32 13.75 2.34 5.49
CA THR A 32 14.78 2.04 4.49
C THR A 32 15.77 3.18 4.32
N ASP A 33 17.00 2.86 3.95
CA ASP A 33 17.99 3.79 3.42
C ASP A 33 18.01 3.82 1.87
N SER A 34 17.27 2.92 1.21
CA SER A 34 17.31 2.71 -0.22
C SER A 34 16.84 3.92 -1.03
N VAL A 35 17.53 4.20 -2.13
CA VAL A 35 17.18 5.29 -3.07
C VAL A 35 15.95 4.97 -3.90
N SER A 36 15.51 3.72 -3.95
CA SER A 36 14.29 3.32 -4.65
C SER A 36 13.04 3.92 -4.04
N PHE A 37 13.08 4.31 -2.75
CA PHE A 37 11.93 4.85 -2.02
C PHE A 37 12.01 6.36 -1.86
N THR A 38 10.85 7.02 -2.06
CA THR A 38 10.72 8.47 -1.88
C THR A 38 10.80 8.85 -0.39
N LYS A 39 10.16 8.07 0.48
CA LYS A 39 10.25 8.24 1.94
C LYS A 39 11.12 7.15 2.56
N LYS A 40 11.99 7.56 3.48
CA LYS A 40 12.81 6.63 4.28
C LYS A 40 12.00 5.93 5.36
N ILE A 41 10.94 6.57 5.84
CA ILE A 41 9.98 5.99 6.79
C ILE A 41 8.57 6.27 6.26
N SER A 42 7.72 5.24 6.17
CA SER A 42 6.29 5.38 5.91
C SER A 42 5.45 4.45 6.78
N SER A 43 4.24 4.89 7.10
CA SER A 43 3.19 4.05 7.69
C SER A 43 1.89 4.26 6.91
N VAL A 44 1.30 3.15 6.45
CA VAL A 44 0.05 3.12 5.69
C VAL A 44 -0.84 2.02 6.23
N ARG A 45 -2.16 2.09 5.97
CA ARG A 45 -3.08 1.01 6.35
C ARG A 45 -3.67 0.36 5.12
N ARG A 46 -3.60 -0.97 5.04
CA ARG A 46 -4.08 -1.76 3.91
C ARG A 46 -4.85 -2.98 4.37
N ARG A 47 -5.94 -3.31 3.67
CA ARG A 47 -6.71 -4.54 3.90
C ARG A 47 -6.28 -5.65 2.94
N TYR A 48 -6.62 -6.90 3.29
CA TYR A 48 -6.21 -8.08 2.52
C TYR A 48 -6.53 -8.01 1.01
N SER A 49 -7.71 -7.51 0.63
CA SER A 49 -8.07 -7.43 -0.79
C SER A 49 -7.23 -6.43 -1.58
N GLU A 50 -6.64 -5.42 -0.94
CA GLU A 50 -5.68 -4.53 -1.61
C GLU A 50 -4.34 -5.23 -1.85
N PHE A 51 -3.92 -6.14 -0.97
CA PHE A 51 -2.76 -7.00 -1.23
C PHE A 51 -3.00 -7.97 -2.40
N VAL A 52 -4.22 -8.51 -2.52
CA VAL A 52 -4.61 -9.33 -3.67
C VAL A 52 -4.48 -8.54 -4.97
N TRP A 53 -5.01 -7.31 -4.99
CA TRP A 53 -4.84 -6.40 -6.12
C TRP A 53 -3.36 -6.13 -6.41
N LEU A 54 -2.55 -5.81 -5.40
CA LEU A 54 -1.13 -5.52 -5.58
C LEU A 54 -0.40 -6.71 -6.23
N ARG A 55 -0.62 -7.93 -5.74
CA ARG A 55 -0.01 -9.13 -6.33
C ARG A 55 -0.39 -9.28 -7.79
N GLN A 56 -1.67 -9.13 -8.14
CA GLN A 56 -2.16 -9.23 -9.52
C GLN A 56 -1.55 -8.14 -10.41
N LYS A 57 -1.45 -6.90 -9.91
CA LYS A 57 -0.89 -5.78 -10.67
C LYS A 57 0.60 -5.97 -10.95
N LEU A 58 1.36 -6.40 -9.94
CA LEU A 58 2.80 -6.71 -10.11
C LEU A 58 3.03 -7.91 -11.04
N GLU A 59 2.16 -8.93 -11.00
CA GLU A 59 2.21 -10.08 -11.91
C GLU A 59 1.97 -9.64 -13.37
N ALA A 60 0.97 -8.77 -13.59
CA ALA A 60 0.69 -8.21 -14.91
C ALA A 60 1.85 -7.34 -15.43
N ASN A 61 2.39 -6.46 -14.58
CA ASN A 61 3.45 -5.51 -14.97
C ASN A 61 4.82 -6.20 -15.17
N SER A 62 5.07 -7.32 -14.51
CA SER A 62 6.31 -8.10 -14.66
C SER A 62 6.29 -9.07 -15.85
N LEU A 63 5.21 -9.10 -16.64
CA LEU A 63 5.07 -9.96 -17.83
C LEU A 63 5.41 -11.43 -17.55
N LEU A 64 5.08 -11.93 -16.35
CA LEU A 64 5.39 -13.29 -15.88
C LEU A 64 6.89 -13.66 -15.86
N MET A 65 7.79 -12.67 -15.89
CA MET A 65 9.25 -12.92 -15.84
C MET A 65 9.74 -13.39 -14.47
N ILE A 66 8.94 -13.22 -13.42
CA ILE A 66 9.29 -13.58 -12.04
C ILE A 66 8.10 -14.27 -11.37
N GLU A 67 8.39 -15.30 -10.57
CA GLU A 67 7.40 -15.91 -9.71
C GLU A 67 7.12 -15.02 -8.50
N LEU A 68 5.88 -14.51 -8.38
CA LEU A 68 5.51 -13.69 -7.23
C LEU A 68 5.23 -14.56 -6.00
N PRO A 69 5.67 -14.10 -4.81
CA PRO A 69 5.35 -14.77 -3.56
C PRO A 69 3.84 -14.91 -3.37
N GLN A 70 3.45 -16.03 -2.78
CA GLN A 70 2.05 -16.33 -2.52
C GLN A 70 1.54 -15.49 -1.34
N LEU A 71 0.32 -14.97 -1.48
CA LEU A 71 -0.39 -14.38 -0.35
C LEU A 71 -0.86 -15.47 0.61
N PRO A 72 -1.08 -15.15 1.90
CA PRO A 72 -1.75 -16.08 2.79
C PRO A 72 -3.11 -16.47 2.17
N PRO A 73 -3.48 -17.75 2.23
CA PRO A 73 -4.63 -18.27 1.49
C PRO A 73 -5.90 -17.53 1.87
N LYS A 74 -6.73 -17.26 0.86
CA LYS A 74 -8.05 -16.69 1.08
C LYS A 74 -8.89 -17.71 1.84
N ASN A 75 -9.09 -17.47 3.14
CA ASN A 75 -9.97 -18.30 3.95
C ASN A 75 -11.42 -17.85 3.74
N PRO A 76 -12.30 -18.67 3.12
CA PRO A 76 -13.71 -18.33 2.96
C PRO A 76 -14.46 -18.25 4.30
N PHE A 77 -13.94 -18.89 5.35
CA PHE A 77 -14.46 -18.86 6.72
C PHE A 77 -13.59 -17.96 7.62
N PHE A 78 -13.04 -16.88 7.07
CA PHE A 78 -12.28 -15.93 7.87
C PHE A 78 -13.19 -15.18 8.83
N SER A 79 -12.90 -15.27 10.13
CA SER A 79 -13.64 -14.56 11.18
C SER A 79 -12.86 -13.36 11.67
N LEU A 80 -13.52 -12.20 11.69
CA LEU A 80 -12.96 -10.93 12.22
C LEU A 80 -12.70 -10.98 13.74
N ASN A 81 -13.22 -12.01 14.43
CA ASN A 81 -13.04 -12.20 15.87
C ASN A 81 -12.01 -13.29 16.20
N ASN A 82 -11.44 -13.96 15.20
CA ASN A 82 -10.49 -15.03 15.40
C ASN A 82 -9.04 -14.50 15.38
N ALA A 83 -8.50 -14.21 16.57
CA ALA A 83 -7.15 -13.65 16.73
C ALA A 83 -6.05 -14.52 16.07
N ARG A 84 -6.19 -15.85 16.07
CA ARG A 84 -5.23 -16.75 15.41
C ARG A 84 -5.25 -16.56 13.90
N GLN A 85 -6.43 -16.54 13.28
CA GLN A 85 -6.55 -16.32 11.83
C GLN A 85 -6.02 -14.93 11.42
N ILE A 86 -6.32 -13.91 12.22
CA ILE A 86 -5.85 -12.54 11.98
C ILE A 86 -4.32 -12.47 12.05
N THR A 87 -3.72 -13.08 13.07
CA THR A 87 -2.27 -13.12 13.27
C THR A 87 -1.56 -13.89 12.18
N GLU A 88 -2.07 -15.06 11.77
CA GLU A 88 -1.45 -15.84 10.69
C GLU A 88 -1.55 -15.12 9.34
N ARG A 89 -2.68 -14.45 9.06
CA ARG A 89 -2.78 -13.57 7.89
C ARG A 89 -1.76 -12.44 7.96
N MET A 90 -1.66 -11.74 9.08
CA MET A 90 -0.70 -10.65 9.29
C MET A 90 0.75 -11.08 9.00
N LYS A 91 1.18 -12.21 9.57
CA LYS A 91 2.52 -12.79 9.31
C LYS A 91 2.72 -13.13 7.84
N GLY A 92 1.71 -13.73 7.19
CA GLY A 92 1.76 -14.05 5.77
C GLY A 92 1.88 -12.81 4.88
N LEU A 93 1.17 -11.73 5.23
CA LEU A 93 1.27 -10.45 4.52
C LEU A 93 2.65 -9.80 4.70
N GLN A 94 3.26 -9.91 5.89
CA GLN A 94 4.62 -9.42 6.11
C GLN A 94 5.63 -10.20 5.25
N ARG A 95 5.60 -11.53 5.29
CA ARG A 95 6.49 -12.38 4.47
C ARG A 95 6.35 -12.08 2.98
N PHE A 96 5.12 -11.89 2.51
CA PHE A 96 4.87 -11.48 1.13
C PHE A 96 5.61 -10.18 0.78
N LEU A 97 5.50 -9.13 1.60
CA LEU A 97 6.22 -7.87 1.35
C LEU A 97 7.74 -8.02 1.46
N GLU A 98 8.23 -8.75 2.46
CA GLU A 98 9.67 -9.03 2.63
C GLU A 98 10.26 -9.68 1.38
N GLN A 99 9.54 -10.61 0.74
CA GLN A 99 9.95 -11.27 -0.50
C GLN A 99 9.85 -10.35 -1.73
N ILE A 100 8.76 -9.57 -1.86
CA ILE A 100 8.60 -8.60 -2.96
C ILE A 100 9.74 -7.58 -2.96
N LEU A 101 10.10 -7.07 -1.78
CA LEU A 101 11.10 -6.00 -1.61
C LEU A 101 12.55 -6.45 -1.88
N GLN A 102 12.78 -7.74 -2.09
CA GLN A 102 14.09 -8.27 -2.50
C GLN A 102 14.33 -8.16 -4.01
N SER A 103 13.29 -7.92 -4.82
CA SER A 103 13.38 -7.89 -6.28
C SER A 103 13.52 -6.46 -6.82
N PRO A 104 14.67 -6.09 -7.43
CA PRO A 104 14.84 -4.78 -8.06
C PRO A 104 13.80 -4.49 -9.15
N LEU A 105 13.35 -5.53 -9.86
CA LEU A 105 12.31 -5.42 -10.88
C LEU A 105 10.99 -4.95 -10.26
N LEU A 106 10.58 -5.56 -9.14
CA LEU A 106 9.34 -5.18 -8.45
C LEU A 106 9.47 -3.83 -7.76
N LEU A 107 10.67 -3.48 -7.26
CA LEU A 107 10.98 -2.15 -6.72
C LEU A 107 10.90 -1.03 -7.77
N SER A 108 10.91 -1.34 -9.06
CA SER A 108 10.71 -0.33 -10.12
C SER A 108 9.24 0.01 -10.35
N ASP A 109 8.31 -0.77 -9.79
CA ASP A 109 6.88 -0.60 -10.01
C ASP A 109 6.28 0.52 -9.15
N SER A 110 5.67 1.52 -9.79
CA SER A 110 5.06 2.67 -9.12
C SER A 110 3.85 2.30 -8.24
N CYS A 111 3.11 1.25 -8.58
CA CYS A 111 1.99 0.77 -7.76
C CYS A 111 2.48 0.22 -6.42
N LEU A 112 3.67 -0.41 -6.36
CA LEU A 112 4.27 -0.85 -5.10
C LEU A 112 4.60 0.33 -4.19
N HIS A 113 5.18 1.39 -4.75
CA HIS A 113 5.50 2.61 -4.00
C HIS A 113 4.26 3.33 -3.49
N LEU A 114 3.23 3.47 -4.33
CA LEU A 114 1.96 4.04 -3.93
C LEU A 114 1.27 3.21 -2.83
N PHE A 115 1.32 1.88 -2.94
CA PHE A 115 0.76 0.98 -1.96
C PHE A 115 1.43 1.12 -0.58
N LEU A 116 2.76 1.25 -0.54
CA LEU A 116 3.57 1.30 0.68
C LEU A 116 3.73 2.71 1.29
N GLN A 117 3.59 3.77 0.48
CA GLN A 117 3.95 5.13 0.89
C GLN A 117 2.84 6.17 0.69
N SER A 118 1.65 5.78 0.22
CA SER A 118 0.48 6.66 0.09
C SER A 118 -0.78 6.05 0.70
N GLN A 119 -1.78 6.88 1.04
CA GLN A 119 -3.11 6.44 1.48
C GLN A 119 -4.14 6.39 0.32
N LEU A 120 -3.68 6.42 -0.93
CA LEU A 120 -4.58 6.37 -2.08
C LEU A 120 -5.34 5.04 -2.12
N SER A 121 -6.61 5.09 -2.51
CA SER A 121 -7.40 3.90 -2.85
C SER A 121 -6.82 3.20 -4.09
N VAL A 122 -7.12 1.91 -4.27
CA VAL A 122 -6.68 1.11 -5.41
C VAL A 122 -6.88 1.83 -6.75
N ASN A 123 -8.09 2.34 -7.00
CA ASN A 123 -8.40 3.04 -8.25
C ASN A 123 -7.56 4.32 -8.43
N LYS A 124 -7.32 5.07 -7.36
CA LYS A 124 -6.47 6.28 -7.39
C LYS A 124 -5.00 5.91 -7.59
N MET A 125 -4.53 4.77 -7.07
CA MET A 125 -3.18 4.28 -7.30
C MET A 125 -2.96 3.91 -8.77
N GLU A 126 -3.88 3.17 -9.38
CA GLU A 126 -3.81 2.81 -10.81
C GLU A 126 -3.85 4.05 -11.70
N ALA A 127 -4.80 4.95 -11.46
CA ALA A 127 -4.87 6.20 -12.20
C ALA A 127 -3.58 7.01 -12.06
N CYS A 128 -2.95 7.03 -10.89
CA CYS A 128 -1.70 7.75 -10.68
C CYS A 128 -0.51 7.10 -11.40
N ALA A 129 -0.39 5.78 -11.32
CA ALA A 129 0.63 5.01 -12.02
C ALA A 129 0.55 5.16 -13.55
N GLU A 130 -0.67 5.34 -14.09
CA GLU A 130 -0.93 5.53 -15.51
C GLU A 130 -0.91 7.00 -15.96
N GLY A 131 -0.58 7.94 -15.07
CA GLY A 131 -0.54 9.37 -15.39
C GLY A 131 -1.92 10.01 -15.62
N ARG A 132 -2.99 9.37 -15.14
CA ARG A 132 -4.39 9.84 -15.23
C ARG A 132 -4.83 10.70 -14.04
N THR A 133 -3.93 11.01 -13.11
CA THR A 133 -4.18 11.94 -11.98
C THR A 133 -3.51 13.29 -12.20
N PRO A 134 -4.00 14.39 -11.59
CA PRO A 134 -3.37 15.71 -11.69
C PRO A 134 -2.09 15.85 -10.85
N PHE A 135 -1.65 14.76 -10.20
CA PHE A 135 -0.45 14.70 -9.38
C PHE A 135 0.39 13.47 -9.73
N SER A 136 1.70 13.56 -9.52
CA SER A 136 2.64 12.46 -9.74
C SER A 136 2.72 11.51 -8.55
N VAL A 137 3.36 10.35 -8.76
CA VAL A 137 3.67 9.38 -7.71
C VAL A 137 4.44 10.02 -6.56
N ALA A 138 5.48 10.82 -6.86
CA ALA A 138 6.27 11.49 -5.85
C ALA A 138 5.43 12.48 -5.02
N GLN A 139 4.54 13.24 -5.67
CA GLN A 139 3.64 14.17 -5.00
C GLN A 139 2.64 13.42 -4.10
N ALA A 140 2.06 12.31 -4.57
CA ALA A 140 1.16 11.47 -3.79
C ALA A 140 1.85 10.93 -2.52
N VAL A 141 3.08 10.42 -2.67
CA VAL A 141 3.86 9.90 -1.56
C VAL A 141 4.23 11.01 -0.57
N GLN A 142 4.70 12.16 -1.04
CA GLN A 142 5.10 13.28 -0.18
C GLN A 142 3.95 13.78 0.70
N ARG A 143 2.73 13.86 0.16
CA ARG A 143 1.53 14.34 0.88
C ARG A 143 1.04 13.37 1.98
N CYS A 144 1.42 12.09 1.92
CA CYS A 144 1.05 11.08 2.91
C CYS A 144 1.73 11.32 4.28
N GLY A 145 0.99 11.48 5.38
CA GLY A 145 1.58 11.68 6.72
C GLY A 145 1.62 13.12 7.24
N LEU A 146 1.16 14.11 6.45
CA LEU A 146 0.74 15.43 6.99
C LEU A 146 -0.65 15.37 7.66
N ARG A 147 -1.31 14.22 7.60
CA ARG A 147 -2.73 14.01 7.97
C ARG A 147 -2.92 13.74 9.46
N ARG A 148 -2.82 14.77 10.31
CA ARG A 148 -3.47 14.64 11.64
C ARG A 148 -4.98 14.82 11.58
N PHE A 149 -5.53 15.51 10.60
CA PHE A 149 -6.99 15.67 10.38
C PHE A 149 -7.17 16.04 8.90
N HIS A 150 -8.05 15.40 8.13
CA HIS A 150 -8.77 15.97 6.96
C HIS A 150 -9.54 14.86 6.21
N SER A 151 -10.72 15.23 5.72
CA SER A 151 -11.66 14.36 4.99
C SER A 151 -11.32 14.24 3.50
N ASP A 152 -11.84 13.20 2.82
CA ASP A 152 -11.58 12.93 1.41
C ASP A 152 -11.98 14.08 0.46
N GLU A 153 -12.96 14.91 0.85
CA GLU A 153 -13.43 16.07 0.07
C GLU A 153 -12.44 17.25 0.12
N GLU A 154 -11.81 17.48 1.27
CA GLU A 154 -10.76 18.50 1.40
C GLU A 154 -9.49 18.10 0.66
N GLU A 155 -9.25 16.79 0.54
CA GLU A 155 -8.15 16.25 -0.27
C GLU A 155 -8.31 16.65 -1.73
N GLU A 156 -9.50 16.48 -2.32
CA GLU A 156 -9.79 16.87 -3.71
C GLU A 156 -9.72 18.38 -3.92
N ARG A 157 -10.14 19.19 -2.94
CA ARG A 157 -9.91 20.65 -2.95
C ARG A 157 -8.43 21.00 -2.94
N LEU A 158 -7.62 20.39 -2.07
CA LEU A 158 -6.18 20.64 -2.02
C LEU A 158 -5.46 20.18 -3.28
N PHE A 159 -5.89 19.05 -3.86
CA PHE A 159 -5.42 18.59 -5.17
C PHE A 159 -5.70 19.63 -6.25
N SER A 160 -6.90 20.22 -6.28
CA SER A 160 -7.27 21.27 -7.24
C SER A 160 -6.55 22.60 -7.00
N ILE A 161 -6.23 22.96 -5.74
CA ILE A 161 -5.55 24.23 -5.42
C ILE A 161 -4.06 24.11 -5.77
N GLN A 162 -3.40 23.02 -5.39
CA GLN A 162 -1.97 22.86 -5.67
C GLN A 162 -1.68 22.65 -7.16
N SER A 163 -2.56 22.00 -7.92
CA SER A 163 -2.40 21.92 -9.39
C SER A 163 -2.50 23.27 -10.09
N ARG A 164 -3.12 24.28 -9.45
CA ARG A 164 -3.21 25.65 -9.97
C ARG A 164 -2.00 26.51 -9.58
N LEU A 165 -1.31 26.18 -8.49
CA LEU A 165 -0.14 26.92 -8.00
C LEU A 165 1.17 26.55 -8.72
N PHE A 166 1.21 25.39 -9.38
CA PHE A 166 2.37 24.90 -10.14
C PHE A 166 2.13 24.90 -11.66
N LYS A 167 1.23 25.77 -12.15
CA LYS A 167 1.09 26.13 -13.57
C LYS A 167 1.64 27.53 -13.79
#